data_AF-C9JX40-F1
#
_entry.id   AF-C9JX40-F1
#
_cell.length_a   1.000
_cell.length_b   1.000
_cell.length_c   1.000
_cell.angle_alpha   90.00
_cell.angle_beta   90.00
_cell.angle_gamma   90.00
#
_symmetry.space_group_name_H-M   'P 1'
#
loop_
_entity.id
_entity.type
_entity.pdbx_description
1 polymer ?
#
loop_
_entity_poly.entity_id
_entity_poly.type
_entity_poly.pdbx_seq_one_letter_code
_entity_poly.pdbx_strand_id
1 'polypeptide(L)'
;MRENVPGEKKPQNGIPLPPQIFNEEQYCGDFDSFFSAKEENIIYSFLGLAPPPDSKGSEKAEEGGETEAQKEGSEDVGNLPEAQEKNEEEGETATEETEEIAMEGA
;
A
#
# COMPACT_ATOMS: atom_id res chain seq x y z
N MET A 1 0.10 -9.92 -11.22
CA MET A 1 -0.43 -9.49 -9.90
C MET A 1 -1.00 -8.08 -9.89
N ARG A 2 -0.39 -7.05 -10.51
CA ARG A 2 -0.97 -5.69 -10.52
C ARG A 2 -2.35 -5.62 -11.19
N GLU A 3 -2.56 -6.45 -12.20
CA GLU A 3 -3.81 -6.65 -12.91
C GLU A 3 -4.93 -7.19 -12.00
N ASN A 4 -4.57 -7.92 -10.93
CA ASN A 4 -5.49 -8.50 -9.96
C ASN A 4 -5.93 -7.52 -8.86
N VAL A 5 -5.39 -6.29 -8.84
CA VAL A 5 -5.86 -5.24 -7.92
C VAL A 5 -7.28 -4.79 -8.36
N PRO A 6 -8.26 -4.76 -7.45
CA PRO A 6 -9.62 -4.27 -7.73
C PRO A 6 -9.64 -2.87 -8.34
N GLY A 7 -10.60 -2.59 -9.21
CA GLY A 7 -10.70 -1.31 -9.91
C GLY A 7 -10.89 -0.14 -8.96
N GLU A 8 -11.66 -0.33 -7.90
CA GLU A 8 -11.93 0.64 -6.83
C GLU A 8 -10.69 0.97 -6.00
N LYS A 9 -9.70 0.06 -5.98
CA LYS A 9 -8.41 0.23 -5.30
C LYS A 9 -7.35 0.86 -6.22
N LYS A 10 -7.65 1.06 -7.51
CA LYS A 10 -6.76 1.74 -8.45
C LYS A 10 -6.98 3.25 -8.38
N PRO A 11 -5.91 4.06 -8.36
CA PRO A 11 -6.04 5.52 -8.42
C PRO A 11 -6.63 5.94 -9.78
N GLN A 12 -7.29 7.11 -9.81
CA GLN A 12 -7.92 7.65 -11.02
C GLN A 12 -6.92 7.79 -12.18
N ASN A 13 -5.69 8.17 -11.87
CA ASN A 13 -4.56 8.13 -12.80
C ASN A 13 -3.38 7.39 -12.14
N GLY A 14 -2.75 6.50 -12.89
CA GLY A 14 -1.51 5.83 -12.49
C GLY A 14 -1.71 4.40 -11.95
N ILE A 15 -0.67 3.90 -11.28
CA ILE A 15 -0.65 2.55 -10.71
C ILE A 15 -0.86 2.61 -9.19
N PRO A 16 -1.47 1.59 -8.57
CA PRO A 16 -1.52 1.49 -7.11
C PRO A 16 -0.10 1.59 -6.52
N LEU A 17 0.06 2.43 -5.51
CA LEU A 17 1.35 2.61 -4.84
C LEU A 17 1.69 1.35 -4.03
N PRO A 18 2.96 0.92 -4.01
CA PRO A 18 3.39 -0.13 -3.08
C PRO A 18 3.33 0.37 -1.61
N PRO A 19 3.16 -0.54 -0.63
CA PRO A 19 2.97 -1.99 -0.80
C PRO A 19 1.55 -2.34 -1.27
N GLN A 20 1.46 -3.42 -2.06
CA GLN A 20 0.22 -4.07 -2.48
C GLN A 20 0.36 -5.54 -2.11
N ILE A 21 -0.49 -6.06 -1.25
CA ILE A 21 -0.33 -7.37 -0.63
C ILE A 21 -1.16 -8.39 -1.37
N PHE A 22 -0.52 -9.48 -1.74
CA PHE A 22 -1.13 -10.59 -2.45
C PHE A 22 -0.80 -11.89 -1.73
N ASN A 23 -1.79 -12.78 -1.69
CA ASN A 23 -1.57 -14.20 -1.47
C ASN A 23 -1.63 -14.89 -2.83
N GLU A 24 -0.45 -15.15 -3.39
CA GLU A 24 -0.29 -15.61 -4.78
C GLU A 24 -0.95 -14.62 -5.77
N GLU A 25 -2.03 -15.04 -6.42
CA GLU A 25 -2.80 -14.21 -7.36
C GLU A 25 -3.93 -13.42 -6.68
N GLN A 26 -4.28 -13.73 -5.43
CA GLN A 26 -5.37 -13.08 -4.70
C GLN A 26 -4.90 -11.76 -4.10
N TYR A 27 -5.58 -10.67 -4.41
CA TYR A 27 -5.32 -9.37 -3.78
C TYR A 27 -5.89 -9.35 -2.36
N CYS A 28 -5.04 -9.18 -1.36
CA CYS A 28 -5.43 -9.08 0.05
C CYS A 28 -5.75 -7.63 0.44
N GLY A 29 -4.97 -6.67 -0.04
CA GLY A 29 -5.16 -5.26 0.29
C GLY A 29 -3.94 -4.37 0.03
N ASP A 30 -4.12 -3.10 0.35
CA ASP A 30 -3.09 -2.06 0.32
C ASP A 30 -2.45 -1.90 1.71
N PHE A 31 -1.57 -0.89 1.84
CA PHE A 31 -0.95 -0.54 3.10
C PHE A 31 -1.96 -0.26 4.22
N ASP A 32 -2.97 0.56 3.96
CA ASP A 32 -3.96 0.97 4.97
C ASP A 32 -4.75 -0.24 5.47
N SER A 33 -5.17 -1.12 4.54
CA SER A 33 -5.92 -2.33 4.88
C SER A 33 -5.10 -3.29 5.75
N PHE A 34 -3.80 -3.45 5.46
CA PHE A 34 -2.89 -4.24 6.29
C PHE A 34 -2.67 -3.63 7.67
N PHE A 35 -2.56 -2.31 7.74
CA PHE A 35 -2.42 -1.60 9.00
C PHE A 35 -3.63 -1.82 9.90
N SER A 36 -4.84 -1.64 9.38
CA SER A 36 -6.08 -1.96 10.12
C SER A 36 -6.14 -3.43 10.54
N ALA A 37 -5.78 -4.36 9.65
CA ALA A 37 -5.75 -5.78 9.98
C ALA A 37 -4.77 -6.11 11.11
N LYS A 38 -3.64 -5.39 11.20
CA LYS A 38 -2.67 -5.50 12.29
C LYS A 38 -3.25 -4.96 13.60
N GLU A 39 -3.88 -3.79 13.60
CA GLU A 39 -4.50 -3.19 14.79
C GLU A 39 -5.64 -4.06 15.33
N GLU A 40 -6.42 -4.66 14.43
CA GLU A 40 -7.53 -5.56 14.78
C GLU A 40 -7.08 -7.01 15.07
N ASN A 41 -5.77 -7.31 14.98
CA ASN A 41 -5.21 -8.66 15.16
C ASN A 41 -5.80 -9.73 14.22
N ILE A 42 -6.26 -9.34 13.02
CA ILE A 42 -6.85 -10.22 12.00
C ILE A 42 -5.90 -10.48 10.82
N ILE A 43 -4.60 -10.36 11.03
CA ILE A 43 -3.62 -10.42 9.94
C ILE A 43 -3.64 -11.73 9.15
N TYR A 44 -3.88 -12.85 9.81
CA TYR A 44 -3.96 -14.16 9.15
C TYR A 44 -5.17 -14.22 8.19
N SER A 45 -6.34 -13.78 8.66
CA SER A 45 -7.55 -13.69 7.85
C SER A 45 -7.38 -12.71 6.68
N PHE A 46 -6.73 -11.56 6.91
CA PHE A 46 -6.40 -10.60 5.86
C PHE A 46 -5.51 -11.21 4.77
N LEU A 47 -4.51 -12.01 5.15
CA LEU A 47 -3.63 -12.72 4.21
C LEU A 47 -4.30 -13.96 3.59
N GLY A 48 -5.54 -14.31 3.96
CA GLY A 48 -6.19 -15.54 3.54
C GLY A 48 -5.51 -16.81 4.05
N LEU A 49 -4.84 -16.71 5.20
CA LEU A 49 -4.16 -17.81 5.88
C LEU A 49 -4.98 -18.28 7.09
N ALA A 50 -4.90 -19.58 7.37
CA ALA A 50 -5.38 -20.09 8.64
C ALA A 50 -4.50 -19.53 9.79
N PRO A 51 -5.09 -19.09 10.91
CA PRO A 51 -4.30 -18.69 12.07
C PRO A 51 -3.49 -19.89 12.58
N PRO A 52 -2.28 -19.67 13.12
CA PRO A 52 -1.48 -20.75 13.69
C PRO A 52 -2.18 -21.34 14.93
N PRO A 53 -1.92 -22.61 15.27
CA PRO A 53 -2.66 -23.34 16.31
C PRO A 53 -2.61 -22.69 17.71
N ASP A 54 -1.56 -21.91 18.00
CA ASP A 54 -1.38 -21.23 19.29
C ASP A 54 -1.86 -19.75 19.29
N SER A 55 -2.38 -19.25 18.16
CA SER A 55 -2.87 -17.86 18.07
C SER A 55 -4.23 -17.71 18.78
N LYS A 56 -4.26 -16.86 19.79
CA LYS A 56 -5.50 -16.41 20.46
C LYS A 56 -6.14 -15.30 19.62
N GLY A 57 -7.11 -15.66 18.76
CA GLY A 57 -7.89 -14.74 17.90
C GLY A 57 -7.66 -15.03 16.40
N SER A 58 -8.65 -15.10 15.50
CA SER A 58 -10.06 -14.70 15.57
C SER A 58 -10.90 -15.60 14.63
N GLU A 59 -11.64 -16.56 15.18
CA GLU A 59 -12.76 -17.23 14.52
C GLU A 59 -14.05 -16.44 14.81
N LYS A 60 -14.16 -15.18 14.38
CA LYS A 60 -15.45 -14.46 14.37
C LYS A 60 -15.41 -13.32 13.36
N ALA A 61 -15.90 -13.59 12.16
CA ALA A 61 -16.44 -12.60 11.26
C ALA A 61 -17.83 -13.06 10.83
N GLU A 62 -18.74 -13.17 11.82
CA GLU A 62 -20.18 -13.07 11.63
C GLU A 62 -20.70 -12.35 12.90
N GLU A 63 -21.17 -11.12 12.70
CA GLU A 63 -22.01 -10.30 13.58
C GLU A 63 -21.54 -10.01 15.04
N GLY A 64 -21.12 -8.75 15.24
CA GLY A 64 -21.43 -7.97 16.45
C GLY A 64 -20.55 -8.16 17.71
N GLY A 65 -20.09 -7.02 18.23
CA GLY A 65 -19.91 -6.83 19.68
C GLY A 65 -18.48 -6.87 20.20
N GLU A 66 -18.18 -5.84 20.96
CA GLU A 66 -16.96 -5.51 21.72
C GLU A 66 -16.17 -6.67 22.36
N THR A 67 -14.85 -6.53 22.45
CA THR A 67 -14.15 -6.72 23.74
C THR A 67 -12.76 -6.08 23.74
N GLU A 68 -12.54 -5.29 24.79
CA GLU A 68 -11.35 -4.52 25.09
C GLU A 68 -10.20 -5.37 25.65
N ALA A 69 -8.99 -4.84 25.43
CA ALA A 69 -7.77 -4.99 26.25
C ALA A 69 -7.18 -6.40 26.47
N GLN A 70 -5.93 -6.60 26.02
CA GLN A 70 -4.78 -6.84 26.90
C GLN A 70 -3.43 -6.95 26.15
N LYS A 71 -2.66 -5.87 26.23
CA LYS A 71 -1.26 -5.76 26.72
C LYS A 71 -0.11 -6.52 26.01
N GLU A 72 0.64 -5.72 25.23
CA GLU A 72 2.12 -5.53 25.16
C GLU A 72 3.04 -6.72 24.86
N GLY A 73 3.92 -6.56 23.86
CA GLY A 73 5.10 -7.40 23.72
C GLY A 73 6.00 -7.13 22.51
N SER A 74 6.88 -6.13 22.65
CA SER A 74 8.08 -5.85 21.83
C SER A 74 7.90 -4.98 20.60
N GLU A 75 8.24 -3.72 20.81
CA GLU A 75 8.90 -2.82 19.86
C GLU A 75 9.96 -3.61 19.07
N ASP A 76 9.73 -3.84 17.78
CA ASP A 76 10.82 -4.04 16.83
C ASP A 76 10.76 -2.87 15.86
N VAL A 77 11.53 -1.83 16.21
CA VAL A 77 11.92 -0.76 15.31
C VAL A 77 12.81 -1.41 14.25
N GLY A 78 12.16 -2.05 13.27
CA GLY A 78 12.79 -2.61 12.09
C GLY A 78 13.25 -1.51 11.17
N ASN A 79 14.39 -0.91 11.52
CA ASN A 79 15.39 -0.29 10.66
C ASN A 79 14.88 0.27 9.32
N LEU A 80 14.48 1.55 9.33
CA LEU A 80 14.46 2.38 8.14
C LEU A 80 15.89 2.48 7.60
N PRO A 81 16.22 2.03 6.36
CA PRO A 81 17.47 2.44 5.76
C PRO A 81 17.35 3.93 5.46
N GLU A 82 17.96 4.74 6.33
CA GLU A 82 18.27 6.14 6.09
C GLU A 82 19.23 6.19 4.90
N ALA A 83 18.68 6.16 3.68
CA ALA A 83 19.44 6.38 2.46
C ALA A 83 19.72 7.88 2.36
N GLN A 84 20.90 8.21 2.88
CA GLN A 84 21.59 9.49 2.89
C GLN A 84 21.26 10.41 1.71
N GLU A 85 20.72 11.56 2.05
CA GLU A 85 20.71 12.77 1.23
C GLU A 85 22.14 13.35 1.17
N LYS A 86 22.73 13.48 -0.02
CA LYS A 86 23.69 14.53 -0.36
C LYS A 86 23.87 14.69 -1.88
N ASN A 87 23.36 15.82 -2.40
CA ASN A 87 23.93 16.84 -3.32
C ASN A 87 24.96 16.41 -4.38
N GLU A 88 25.06 16.96 -5.59
CA GLU A 88 24.88 18.31 -6.16
C GLU A 88 24.68 18.11 -7.69
N GLU A 89 23.72 18.76 -8.36
CA GLU A 89 23.83 20.04 -9.10
C GLU A 89 24.40 19.95 -10.55
N GLU A 90 23.62 20.55 -11.45
CA GLU A 90 23.91 21.12 -12.79
C GLU A 90 24.17 20.26 -14.04
N GLY A 91 23.63 20.78 -15.15
CA GLY A 91 23.76 20.31 -16.53
C GLY A 91 22.44 20.49 -17.32
N GLU A 92 21.93 21.71 -17.43
CA GLU A 92 22.06 22.59 -18.61
C GLU A 92 21.30 22.13 -19.89
N THR A 93 20.23 22.88 -20.16
CA THR A 93 19.74 23.45 -21.43
C THR A 93 20.24 22.94 -22.79
N ALA A 94 19.28 22.75 -23.71
CA ALA A 94 19.29 22.98 -25.17
C ALA A 94 18.26 22.01 -25.82
N THR A 95 17.31 22.37 -26.68
CA THR A 95 17.13 23.52 -27.57
C THR A 95 15.63 23.71 -27.89
N GLU A 96 15.27 24.96 -28.15
CA GLU A 96 14.09 25.39 -28.92
C GLU A 96 13.91 24.59 -30.22
N GLU A 97 12.66 24.30 -30.59
CA GLU A 97 12.19 24.47 -31.96
C GLU A 97 10.82 25.15 -31.85
N THR A 98 10.82 26.46 -32.09
CA THR A 98 9.65 27.27 -32.36
C THR A 98 9.06 26.89 -33.71
N GLU A 99 7.75 26.64 -33.80
CA GLU A 99 7.03 26.91 -35.05
C GLU A 99 5.65 27.50 -34.73
N GLU A 100 5.61 28.84 -34.72
CA GLU A 100 4.38 29.57 -34.96
C GLU A 100 3.95 29.34 -36.41
N ILE A 101 2.75 28.77 -36.62
CA ILE A 101 2.01 29.03 -37.85
C ILE A 101 0.65 29.61 -37.45
N ALA A 102 0.56 30.92 -37.57
CA ALA A 102 -0.68 31.62 -37.72
C ALA A 102 -1.37 31.17 -39.02
N MET A 103 -2.67 30.86 -38.96
CA MET A 103 -3.54 31.16 -40.09
C MET A 103 -4.95 31.55 -39.62
N GLU A 104 -5.18 32.84 -39.78
CA GLU A 104 -6.44 33.57 -39.92
C GLU A 104 -7.49 32.83 -40.77
N GLY A 105 -8.78 32.97 -40.42
CA GLY A 105 -9.87 32.51 -41.28
C GLY A 105 -11.28 32.70 -40.70
N ALA A 106 -11.75 33.95 -40.79
CA ALA A 106 -13.14 34.43 -40.92
C ALA A 106 -14.31 33.71 -40.19
#